data_AF-Q2U0U7-F1
#
_entry.id   AF-Q2U0U7-F1
#
_cell.length_a   1.000
_cell.length_b   1.000
_cell.length_c   1.000
_cell.angle_alpha   90.00
_cell.angle_beta   90.00
_cell.angle_gamma   90.00
#
_symmetry.space_group_name_H-M   'P 1'
#
loop_
_entity.id
_entity.type
_entity.pdbx_description
1 polymer ?
#
loop_
_entity_poly.entity_id
_entity_poly.type
_entity_poly.pdbx_seq_one_letter_code
_entity_poly.pdbx_strand_id
1 'polypeptide(L)'
;MGDFMNDQFDQPMEYKIDSTGRPVYQRHNDFGPLRQLRNIIPKIVDFGHCARLDSDDDWGIYPIQPDHYRAPEVVLGCGWRMNTDLWNLGVILWDLIEGKELFRQVYDEQGRYQAKAHLAEMIALPGPPPQELITRYRSLLKYQWPQPIATVDDNVYESSNQFFGGPFFDGDGI
;
A
#
# COMPACT_ATOMS: atom_id res chain seq x y z
N MET A 1 14.74 -12.04 17.78
CA MET A 1 14.70 -13.31 17.02
C MET A 1 15.14 -14.50 17.86
N GLY A 2 16.31 -14.44 18.54
CA GLY A 2 16.75 -15.52 19.44
C GLY A 2 15.76 -15.83 20.56
N ASP A 3 15.28 -14.81 21.27
CA ASP A 3 14.29 -14.98 22.35
C ASP A 3 12.97 -15.56 21.84
N PHE A 4 12.40 -15.01 20.76
CA PHE A 4 11.18 -15.56 20.14
C PHE A 4 11.36 -17.02 19.68
N MET A 5 12.47 -17.35 19.00
CA MET A 5 12.72 -18.74 18.57
C MET A 5 12.89 -19.68 19.78
N ASN A 6 13.50 -19.22 20.87
CA ASN A 6 13.62 -19.96 22.11
C ASN A 6 12.26 -20.15 22.78
N ASP A 7 11.44 -19.09 22.86
CA ASP A 7 10.08 -19.13 23.40
C ASP A 7 9.17 -20.06 22.58
N GLN A 8 9.38 -20.19 21.26
CA GLN A 8 8.65 -21.16 20.44
C GLN A 8 8.93 -22.63 20.80
N PHE A 9 10.09 -22.94 21.40
CA PHE A 9 10.36 -24.30 21.89
C PHE A 9 9.58 -24.60 23.19
N ASP A 10 9.38 -23.59 24.05
CA ASP A 10 8.70 -23.75 25.33
C ASP A 10 7.18 -23.55 25.23
N GLN A 11 6.74 -22.61 24.39
CA GLN A 11 5.34 -22.27 24.09
C GLN A 11 5.16 -22.04 22.59
N PRO A 12 4.86 -23.10 21.81
CA PRO A 12 4.66 -22.97 20.38
C PRO A 12 3.43 -22.09 20.09
N MET A 13 3.51 -21.30 19.02
CA MET A 13 2.35 -20.54 18.51
C MET A 13 1.15 -21.47 18.28
N GLU A 14 -0.05 -20.95 18.55
CA GLU A 14 -1.27 -21.61 18.15
C GLU A 14 -1.24 -21.90 16.65
N TYR A 15 -1.60 -23.12 16.27
CA TYR A 15 -1.67 -23.55 14.88
C TYR A 15 -2.90 -24.42 14.65
N LYS A 16 -3.35 -24.48 13.40
CA LYS A 16 -4.34 -25.45 12.95
C LYS A 16 -3.75 -26.32 11.85
N ILE A 17 -4.32 -27.50 11.64
CA ILE A 17 -4.01 -28.32 10.48
C ILE A 17 -5.00 -27.97 9.37
N ASP A 18 -4.50 -27.59 8.20
CA ASP A 18 -5.36 -27.37 7.04
C ASP A 18 -5.88 -28.69 6.45
N SER A 19 -6.79 -28.61 5.46
CA SER A 19 -7.35 -29.78 4.80
C SER A 19 -6.33 -30.66 4.06
N THR A 20 -5.10 -30.17 3.88
CA THR A 20 -3.98 -30.89 3.25
C THR A 20 -3.02 -31.53 4.26
N GLY A 21 -3.32 -31.41 5.56
CA GLY A 21 -2.48 -31.96 6.63
C GLY A 21 -1.31 -31.06 7.01
N ARG A 22 -1.25 -29.81 6.52
CA ARG A 22 -0.15 -28.87 6.82
C ARG A 22 -0.47 -28.01 8.04
N PRO A 23 0.48 -27.79 8.96
CA PRO A 23 0.30 -26.85 10.05
C PRO A 23 0.31 -25.40 9.52
N VAL A 24 -0.74 -24.66 9.84
CA VAL A 24 -0.89 -23.23 9.58
C VAL A 24 -0.89 -22.53 10.93
N TYR A 25 0.20 -21.82 11.20
CA TYR A 25 0.39 -21.06 12.43
C TYR A 25 -0.43 -19.77 12.40
N GLN A 26 -0.87 -19.33 13.58
CA GLN A 26 -1.43 -18.00 13.76
C GLN A 26 -0.38 -16.95 13.41
N ARG A 27 -0.80 -15.86 12.76
CA ARG A 27 0.09 -14.73 12.46
C ARG A 27 0.64 -14.15 13.77
N HIS A 28 1.95 -13.95 13.83
CA HIS A 28 2.61 -13.24 14.92
C HIS A 28 3.28 -12.00 14.34
N ASN A 29 2.72 -10.84 14.67
CA ASN A 29 3.10 -9.57 14.05
C ASN A 29 3.92 -8.66 14.98
N ASP A 30 4.05 -9.01 16.26
CA ASP A 30 4.79 -8.21 17.24
C ASP A 30 6.04 -8.96 17.71
N PHE A 31 7.15 -8.69 17.04
CA PHE A 31 8.47 -9.23 17.41
C PHE A 31 9.20 -8.34 18.44
N GLY A 32 8.49 -7.38 19.03
CA GLY A 32 9.06 -6.33 19.87
C GLY A 32 9.87 -5.29 19.07
N PRO A 33 10.43 -4.27 19.75
CA PRO A 33 11.26 -3.27 19.10
C PRO A 33 12.51 -3.91 18.49
N LEU A 34 13.02 -3.32 17.41
CA LEU A 34 14.26 -3.76 16.76
C LEU A 34 15.45 -3.56 17.72
N ARG A 35 15.83 -4.62 18.46
CA ARG A 35 16.85 -4.54 19.52
C ARG A 35 18.29 -4.46 18.99
N GLN A 36 18.58 -5.10 17.85
CA GLN A 36 19.92 -5.13 17.24
C GLN A 36 19.82 -5.20 15.71
N LEU A 37 20.30 -4.17 15.01
CA LEU A 37 20.37 -4.14 13.54
C LEU A 37 21.66 -4.74 12.97
N ARG A 38 22.58 -5.20 13.82
CA ARG A 38 23.84 -5.79 13.37
C ARG A 38 23.57 -7.18 12.79
N ASN A 39 24.03 -7.41 11.56
CA ASN A 39 23.96 -8.68 10.84
C ASN A 39 22.54 -9.15 10.47
N ILE A 40 21.57 -8.24 10.31
CA ILE A 40 20.27 -8.56 9.70
C ILE A 40 20.36 -8.39 8.18
N ILE A 41 19.91 -9.41 7.45
CA ILE A 41 19.72 -9.33 5.99
C ILE A 41 18.21 -9.39 5.74
N PRO A 42 17.54 -8.25 5.51
CA PRO A 42 16.13 -8.26 5.16
C PRO A 42 15.93 -8.93 3.80
N LYS A 43 14.86 -9.72 3.67
CA LYS A 43 14.47 -10.36 2.42
C LYS A 43 13.02 -10.00 2.13
N ILE A 44 12.76 -9.51 0.93
CA ILE A 44 11.39 -9.30 0.45
C ILE A 44 10.80 -10.69 0.17
N VAL A 45 9.59 -10.89 0.66
CA VAL A 45 8.81 -12.11 0.51
C VAL A 45 7.39 -11.74 0.08
N ASP A 46 6.61 -12.76 -0.30
CA ASP A 46 5.24 -12.62 -0.79
C ASP A 46 5.11 -11.79 -2.07
N PHE A 47 5.22 -12.49 -3.20
CA PHE A 47 5.05 -11.92 -4.54
C PHE A 47 3.64 -12.15 -5.10
N GLY A 48 2.66 -12.53 -4.26
CA GLY A 48 1.31 -12.88 -4.70
C GLY A 48 0.54 -11.72 -5.36
N HIS A 49 0.91 -10.48 -5.00
CA HIS A 49 0.36 -9.26 -5.57
C HIS A 49 1.32 -8.53 -6.51
N CYS A 50 2.45 -9.14 -6.89
CA CYS A 50 3.36 -8.52 -7.83
C CYS A 50 2.75 -8.46 -9.22
N ALA A 51 2.82 -7.28 -9.82
CA ALA A 51 2.47 -7.06 -11.20
C ALA A 51 3.72 -7.07 -12.06
N ARG A 52 3.65 -7.77 -13.19
CA ARG A 52 4.70 -7.74 -14.20
C ARG A 52 4.36 -6.70 -15.26
N LEU A 53 5.30 -5.80 -15.50
CA LEU A 53 5.31 -4.89 -16.65
C LEU A 53 6.24 -5.53 -17.69
N ASP A 54 5.75 -5.78 -18.90
CA ASP A 54 6.48 -6.54 -19.92
C ASP A 54 7.46 -5.69 -20.72
N SER A 55 7.24 -4.37 -20.74
CA SER A 55 8.13 -3.39 -21.33
C SER A 55 8.41 -2.22 -20.38
N ASP A 56 9.54 -1.53 -20.59
CA ASP A 56 9.86 -0.29 -19.88
C ASP A 56 8.86 0.84 -20.18
N ASP A 57 8.07 0.70 -21.26
CA ASP A 57 7.03 1.64 -21.64
C ASP A 57 5.66 1.30 -21.04
N ASP A 58 5.49 0.13 -20.42
CA ASP A 58 4.24 -0.30 -19.82
C ASP A 58 3.93 0.47 -18.52
N TRP A 59 2.65 0.50 -18.17
CA TRP A 59 2.14 1.16 -16.97
C TRP A 59 1.13 0.27 -16.27
N GLY A 60 1.26 0.16 -14.95
CA GLY A 60 0.21 -0.39 -14.12
C GLY A 60 -0.92 0.62 -13.96
N ILE A 61 -2.17 0.16 -14.10
CA ILE A 61 -3.36 1.04 -14.09
C ILE A 61 -4.30 0.76 -12.92
N TYR A 62 -4.21 -0.41 -12.31
CA TYR A 62 -5.10 -0.84 -11.23
C TYR A 62 -4.57 -0.38 -9.86
N PRO A 63 -5.45 -0.22 -8.85
CA PRO A 63 -5.05 0.02 -7.48
C PRO A 63 -4.13 -1.10 -6.99
N ILE A 64 -3.01 -0.70 -6.39
CA ILE A 64 -2.07 -1.59 -5.71
C ILE A 64 -1.76 -1.01 -4.33
N GLN A 65 -0.96 -1.76 -3.57
CA GLN A 65 -0.44 -1.41 -2.25
C GLN A 65 -1.49 -1.43 -1.12
N PRO A 66 -1.08 -1.75 0.11
CA PRO A 66 -1.91 -1.47 1.27
C PRO A 66 -2.09 0.04 1.45
N ASP A 67 -3.19 0.43 2.11
CA ASP A 67 -3.69 1.81 2.16
C ASP A 67 -2.66 2.85 2.63
N HIS A 68 -1.98 2.63 3.77
CA HIS A 68 -0.96 3.55 4.30
C HIS A 68 0.27 3.72 3.43
N TYR A 69 0.58 2.71 2.62
CA TYR A 69 1.79 2.69 1.80
C TYR A 69 1.49 3.20 0.39
N ARG A 70 0.23 3.41 0.03
CA ARG A 70 -0.17 3.74 -1.33
C ARG A 70 0.50 5.02 -1.83
N ALA A 71 1.08 4.97 -3.03
CA ALA A 71 1.77 6.10 -3.63
C ALA A 71 0.77 7.11 -4.25
N PRO A 72 1.13 8.40 -4.35
CA PRO A 72 0.26 9.42 -4.92
C PRO A 72 -0.16 9.11 -6.36
N GLU A 73 0.71 8.57 -7.20
CA GLU A 73 0.39 8.18 -8.57
C GLU A 73 -0.65 7.06 -8.67
N VAL A 74 -0.71 6.19 -7.66
CA VAL A 74 -1.69 5.10 -7.56
C VAL A 74 -3.04 5.67 -7.14
N VAL A 75 -3.08 6.52 -6.10
CA VAL A 75 -4.33 7.18 -5.66
C VAL A 75 -4.91 8.07 -6.77
N LEU A 76 -4.06 8.79 -7.49
CA LEU A 76 -4.47 9.60 -8.63
C LEU A 76 -4.87 8.77 -9.84
N GLY A 77 -4.49 7.49 -9.91
CA GLY A 77 -4.83 6.63 -11.04
C GLY A 77 -4.17 7.05 -12.35
N CYS A 78 -3.04 7.76 -12.28
CA CYS A 78 -2.35 8.29 -13.45
C CYS A 78 -1.29 7.34 -14.03
N GLY A 79 -1.42 6.06 -13.72
CA GLY A 79 -0.46 5.02 -14.05
C GLY A 79 0.77 5.02 -13.13
N TRP A 80 1.24 3.83 -12.79
CA TRP A 80 2.41 3.60 -11.94
C TRP A 80 3.42 2.64 -12.57
N ARG A 81 4.64 2.67 -12.03
CA ARG A 81 5.80 1.82 -12.41
C ARG A 81 6.61 1.52 -11.14
N MET A 82 7.81 0.96 -11.29
CA MET A 82 8.73 0.59 -10.19
C MET A 82 8.97 1.72 -9.15
N ASN A 83 8.85 3.00 -9.51
CA ASN A 83 9.02 4.11 -8.56
C ASN A 83 8.02 4.07 -7.38
N THR A 84 6.88 3.44 -7.59
CA THR A 84 5.86 3.22 -6.56
C THR A 84 6.36 2.30 -5.44
N ASP A 85 7.29 1.38 -5.72
CA ASP A 85 7.96 0.56 -4.72
C ASP A 85 9.01 1.37 -3.94
N LEU A 86 9.66 2.36 -4.57
CA LEU A 86 10.56 3.28 -3.87
C LEU A 86 9.79 4.18 -2.90
N TRP A 87 8.57 4.58 -3.24
CA TRP A 87 7.67 5.25 -2.30
C TRP A 87 7.36 4.35 -1.10
N ASN A 88 6.99 3.08 -1.32
CA ASN A 88 6.76 2.12 -0.23
C ASN A 88 7.96 1.98 0.67
N LEU A 89 9.15 1.84 0.10
CA LEU A 89 10.39 1.75 0.86
C LEU A 89 10.57 2.99 1.75
N GLY A 90 10.31 4.19 1.23
CA GLY A 90 10.38 5.44 2.00
C GLY A 90 9.43 5.45 3.20
N VAL A 91 8.17 5.07 3.00
CA VAL A 91 7.16 4.99 4.08
C VAL A 91 7.55 3.93 5.11
N ILE A 92 7.97 2.73 4.69
CA ILE A 92 8.42 1.66 5.59
C ILE A 92 9.64 2.11 6.41
N LEU A 93 10.62 2.77 5.78
CA LEU A 93 11.80 3.26 6.50
C LEU A 93 11.41 4.29 7.56
N TRP A 94 10.48 5.19 7.27
CA TRP A 94 9.96 6.12 8.25
C TRP A 94 9.32 5.38 9.43
N ASP A 95 8.41 4.45 9.17
CA ASP A 95 7.70 3.70 10.21
C ASP A 95 8.69 2.96 11.13
N LEU A 96 9.75 2.39 10.56
CA LEU A 96 10.81 1.69 11.29
C LEU A 96 11.68 2.63 12.14
N ILE A 97 11.96 3.84 11.67
CA ILE A 97 12.82 4.82 12.37
C ILE A 97 12.03 5.53 13.48
N GLU A 98 10.82 5.98 13.17
CA GLU A 98 10.00 6.80 14.06
C GLU A 98 9.11 5.96 14.99
N GLY A 99 8.97 4.66 14.71
CA GLY A 99 8.12 3.75 15.48
C GLY A 99 6.62 4.07 15.39
N LYS A 100 6.21 4.81 14.35
CA LYS A 100 4.85 5.28 14.12
C LYS A 100 4.61 5.50 12.63
N GLU A 101 3.38 5.33 12.18
CA GLU A 101 2.99 5.50 10.78
C GLU A 101 3.29 6.94 10.29
N LEU A 102 3.85 7.04 9.07
CA LEU A 102 4.08 8.31 8.38
C LEU A 102 2.77 9.05 8.11
N PHE A 103 1.79 8.34 7.56
CA PHE A 103 0.46 8.83 7.27
C PHE A 103 -0.54 8.22 8.26
N ARG A 104 -1.32 9.05 8.95
CA ARG A 104 -2.14 8.60 10.09
C ARG A 104 -3.62 8.79 9.88
N GLN A 105 -4.00 9.76 9.06
CA GLN A 105 -5.41 10.08 8.79
C GLN A 105 -5.83 9.48 7.44
N VAL A 106 -5.59 8.18 7.24
CA VAL A 106 -5.95 7.50 5.99
C VAL A 106 -7.28 6.73 6.09
N TYR A 107 -7.92 6.67 7.25
CA TYR A 107 -9.22 6.05 7.44
C TYR A 107 -10.24 7.01 8.06
N ASP A 108 -11.53 6.77 7.82
CA ASP A 108 -12.62 7.39 8.58
C ASP A 108 -12.89 6.67 9.91
N GLU A 109 -13.86 7.19 10.67
CA GLU A 109 -14.30 6.62 11.95
C GLU A 109 -14.84 5.19 11.81
N GLN A 110 -15.22 4.77 10.60
CA GLN A 110 -15.70 3.43 10.29
C GLN A 110 -14.59 2.51 9.76
N GLY A 111 -13.34 2.97 9.69
CA GLY A 111 -12.19 2.22 9.20
C GLY A 111 -12.11 2.13 7.67
N ARG A 112 -12.85 2.96 6.92
CA ARG A 112 -12.81 2.99 5.45
C ARG A 112 -11.72 3.93 4.96
N TYR A 113 -10.97 3.51 3.94
CA TYR A 113 -9.88 4.30 3.39
C TYR A 113 -10.35 5.64 2.81
N GLN A 114 -9.72 6.74 3.22
CA GLN A 114 -9.98 8.10 2.78
C GLN A 114 -8.82 8.62 1.91
N ALA A 115 -8.91 8.39 0.60
CA ALA A 115 -7.92 8.85 -0.36
C ALA A 115 -7.66 10.36 -0.32
N LYS A 116 -8.70 11.20 -0.17
CA LYS A 116 -8.57 12.65 -0.10
C LYS A 116 -7.75 13.08 1.12
N ALA A 117 -7.99 12.49 2.29
CA ALA A 117 -7.25 12.77 3.51
C ALA A 117 -5.79 12.29 3.39
N HIS A 118 -5.57 11.10 2.83
CA HIS A 118 -4.22 10.59 2.59
C HIS A 118 -3.42 11.49 1.63
N LEU A 119 -4.01 11.94 0.52
CA LEU A 119 -3.38 12.92 -0.39
C LEU A 119 -3.11 14.25 0.30
N ALA A 120 -3.99 14.72 1.19
CA ALA A 120 -3.76 15.95 1.94
C ALA A 120 -2.53 15.83 2.87
N GLU A 121 -2.33 14.68 3.52
CA GLU A 121 -1.11 14.44 4.31
C GLU A 121 0.15 14.34 3.43
N MET A 122 0.06 13.71 2.26
CA MET A 122 1.14 13.70 1.27
C MET A 122 1.48 15.12 0.78
N ILE A 123 0.52 16.03 0.69
CA ILE A 123 0.80 17.42 0.31
C ILE A 123 1.41 18.19 1.48
N ALA A 124 0.92 17.95 2.69
CA ALA A 124 1.36 18.66 3.88
C ALA A 124 2.79 18.32 4.31
N LEU A 125 3.22 17.06 4.11
CA LEU A 125 4.52 16.57 4.59
C LEU A 125 5.63 16.75 3.53
N PRO A 126 5.65 16.02 2.39
CA PRO A 126 6.68 16.19 1.36
C PRO A 126 6.40 17.33 0.37
N GLY A 127 5.17 17.87 0.30
CA GLY A 127 4.81 18.96 -0.62
C GLY A 127 3.87 18.50 -1.76
N PRO A 128 3.43 19.44 -2.61
CA PRO A 128 2.48 19.14 -3.67
C PRO A 128 3.06 18.16 -4.70
N PRO A 129 2.22 17.32 -5.34
CA PRO A 129 2.68 16.45 -6.40
C PRO A 129 3.32 17.24 -7.56
N PRO A 130 4.38 16.71 -8.19
CA PRO A 130 5.00 17.35 -9.35
C PRO A 130 3.99 17.65 -10.47
N GLN A 131 4.22 18.73 -11.23
CA GLN A 131 3.29 19.19 -12.27
C GLN A 131 3.10 18.14 -13.38
N GLU A 132 4.12 17.33 -13.65
CA GLU A 132 4.05 16.22 -14.60
C GLU A 132 3.03 15.17 -14.13
N LEU A 133 2.96 14.91 -12.83
CA LEU A 133 2.00 13.97 -12.25
C LEU A 133 0.57 14.50 -12.37
N ILE A 134 0.37 15.78 -12.05
CA ILE A 134 -0.94 16.46 -12.19
C ILE A 134 -1.40 16.49 -13.66
N THR A 135 -0.47 16.72 -14.59
CA THR A 135 -0.78 16.74 -16.03
C THR A 135 -1.24 15.37 -16.50
N ARG A 136 -0.54 14.31 -16.09
CA ARG A 136 -0.90 12.93 -16.44
C ARG A 136 -2.22 12.51 -15.81
N TYR A 137 -2.44 12.85 -14.54
CA TYR A 137 -3.71 12.69 -13.86
C TYR A 137 -4.88 13.33 -14.64
N ARG A 138 -4.73 14.59 -15.05
CA ARG A 138 -5.74 15.29 -15.85
C ARG A 138 -6.03 14.61 -17.18
N SER A 139 -5.00 14.08 -17.85
CA SER A 139 -5.17 13.37 -19.12
C SER A 139 -5.92 12.04 -18.98
N LEU A 140 -5.91 11.43 -17.79
CA LEU A 140 -6.52 10.13 -17.49
C LEU A 140 -7.81 10.23 -16.67
N LEU A 141 -8.35 11.44 -16.43
CA LEU A 141 -9.58 11.64 -15.65
C LEU A 141 -10.79 10.83 -16.15
N LYS A 142 -10.87 10.61 -17.46
CA LYS A 142 -11.96 9.89 -18.13
C LYS A 142 -11.58 8.46 -18.52
N TYR A 143 -10.40 7.99 -18.11
CA TYR A 143 -9.94 6.66 -18.45
C TYR A 143 -10.72 5.62 -17.64
N GLN A 144 -11.28 4.63 -18.35
CA GLN A 144 -11.92 3.46 -17.76
C GLN A 144 -10.96 2.27 -17.88
N TRP A 145 -10.89 1.48 -16.80
CA TRP A 145 -10.12 0.25 -16.80
C TRP A 145 -10.71 -0.76 -17.78
N PRO A 146 -9.86 -1.57 -18.45
CA PRO A 146 -10.33 -2.65 -19.31
C PRO A 146 -11.21 -3.67 -18.60
N GLN A 147 -10.98 -3.89 -17.30
CA GLN A 147 -11.78 -4.77 -16.46
C GLN A 147 -12.19 -4.00 -15.19
N PRO A 148 -13.49 -3.88 -14.88
CA PRO A 148 -13.94 -3.27 -13.64
C PRO A 148 -13.48 -4.06 -12.40
N ILE A 149 -13.31 -3.36 -11.28
CA ILE A 149 -13.04 -3.96 -9.98
C ILE A 149 -14.35 -4.11 -9.21
N ALA A 150 -14.71 -5.34 -8.87
CA ALA A 150 -15.79 -5.61 -7.91
C ALA A 150 -15.20 -5.74 -6.50
N THR A 151 -15.81 -5.06 -5.53
CA THR A 151 -15.45 -5.14 -4.11
C THR A 151 -16.37 -6.10 -3.36
N VAL A 152 -15.98 -6.45 -2.14
CA VAL A 152 -16.73 -7.37 -1.27
C VAL A 152 -18.13 -6.84 -0.93
N ASP A 153 -18.31 -5.52 -0.96
CA ASP A 153 -19.58 -4.84 -0.69
C ASP A 153 -20.46 -4.69 -1.95
N ASP A 154 -20.26 -5.54 -2.97
CA ASP A 154 -20.96 -5.53 -4.27
C ASP A 154 -20.83 -4.23 -5.08
N ASN A 155 -19.95 -3.29 -4.68
CA ASN A 155 -19.66 -2.11 -5.48
C ASN A 155 -18.73 -2.46 -6.64
N VAL A 156 -19.04 -1.93 -7.83
CA VAL A 156 -18.25 -2.10 -9.06
C VAL A 156 -17.67 -0.76 -9.47
N TYR A 157 -16.35 -0.73 -9.67
CA TYR A 157 -15.60 0.46 -10.05
C TYR A 157 -14.94 0.26 -11.40
N GLU A 158 -15.18 1.20 -12.31
CA GLU A 158 -14.65 1.17 -13.68
C GLU A 158 -13.42 2.06 -13.85
N SER A 159 -13.08 2.88 -12.85
CA SER A 159 -11.97 3.82 -12.93
C SER A 159 -11.41 4.17 -11.55
N SER A 160 -10.19 4.69 -11.54
CA SER A 160 -9.51 5.16 -10.33
C SER A 160 -10.28 6.28 -9.63
N ASN A 161 -10.92 7.19 -10.36
CA ASN A 161 -11.71 8.27 -9.76
C ASN A 161 -12.94 7.73 -9.03
N GLN A 162 -13.62 6.73 -9.59
CA GLN A 162 -14.74 6.08 -8.88
C GLN A 162 -14.23 5.30 -7.66
N PHE A 163 -13.12 4.57 -7.80
CA PHE A 163 -12.56 3.73 -6.74
C PHE A 163 -12.01 4.54 -5.55
N PHE A 164 -11.30 5.64 -5.82
CA PHE A 164 -10.68 6.47 -4.79
C PHE A 164 -11.51 7.71 -4.41
N GLY A 165 -12.60 8.00 -5.11
CA GLY A 165 -13.45 9.17 -4.83
C GLY A 165 -12.87 10.50 -5.34
N GLY A 166 -12.17 10.47 -6.48
CA GLY A 166 -11.78 11.67 -7.21
C GLY A 166 -12.97 12.33 -7.96
N PRO A 167 -12.75 13.43 -8.70
CA PRO A 167 -11.46 14.03 -8.98
C PRO A 167 -10.86 14.81 -7.79
N PHE A 168 -9.53 14.92 -7.73
CA PHE A 168 -8.81 15.58 -6.63
C PHE A 168 -8.16 16.92 -7.04
N PHE A 169 -7.91 17.15 -8.32
CA PHE A 169 -7.20 18.34 -8.83
C PHE A 169 -7.90 18.91 -10.08
N ASP A 170 -9.13 19.38 -9.89
CA ASP A 170 -9.91 20.07 -10.94
C ASP A 170 -9.74 21.61 -10.86
N GLY A 171 -10.59 22.34 -11.61
CA GLY A 171 -10.54 23.80 -11.68
C GLY A 171 -10.94 24.51 -10.38
N ASP A 172 -11.52 23.79 -9.43
CA ASP A 172 -11.99 24.33 -8.15
C ASP A 172 -11.00 24.07 -7.00
N GLY A 173 -9.87 23.39 -7.28
CA GLY A 173 -8.83 23.08 -6.28
C GLY A 173 -9.15 21.84 -5.43
N ILE A 174 -8.35 21.59 -4.37
CA ILE A 174 -8.64 20.54 -3.37
C ILE A 174 -9.68 21.03 -2.38
#